data_AF-E7AAY1-F1
#
_entry.id   AF-E7AAY1-F1
#
_cell.length_a   1.000
_cell.length_b   1.000
_cell.length_c   1.000
_cell.angle_alpha   90.00
_cell.angle_beta   90.00
_cell.angle_gamma   90.00
#
_symmetry.space_group_name_H-M   'P 1'
#
loop_
_entity.id
_entity.type
_entity.pdbx_description
1 polymer ?
#
loop_
_entity_poly.entity_id
_entity_poly.type
_entity_poly.pdbx_seq_one_letter_code
_entity_poly.pdbx_strand_id
1 'polypeptide(L)'
;MKFYNFMSMEDNKANQNTPQIVELDKGTTIQHVKGSGDSEAKKFDHDSWIDYYRKYMKIPCCYLDCPRDADRGAHVKIEGYGEKWWIVPVCPSHNPPTNEPFNVKANTIAVRHPKK
;
A
#
# COMPACT_ATOMS: atom_id res chain seq x y z
N MET A 1 8.73 -21.10 -24.48
CA MET A 1 9.03 -19.70 -24.85
C MET A 1 7.98 -18.78 -24.24
N LYS A 2 8.37 -18.02 -23.22
CA LYS A 2 8.09 -16.59 -23.02
C LYS A 2 8.86 -16.18 -21.77
N PHE A 3 10.00 -15.54 -22.03
CA PHE A 3 10.80 -14.82 -21.05
C PHE A 3 9.99 -13.63 -20.54
N TYR A 4 9.99 -13.37 -19.23
CA TYR A 4 9.99 -12.00 -18.75
C TYR A 4 11.03 -11.85 -17.65
N ASN A 5 11.97 -10.95 -17.98
CA ASN A 5 13.16 -10.59 -17.26
C ASN A 5 12.88 -10.17 -15.82
N PHE A 6 13.73 -10.68 -14.92
CA PHE A 6 14.18 -9.96 -13.74
C PHE A 6 14.53 -8.52 -14.13
N MET A 7 13.79 -7.53 -13.62
CA MET A 7 14.24 -6.15 -13.61
C MET A 7 15.38 -6.02 -12.60
N SER A 8 16.61 -6.21 -13.06
CA SER A 8 17.81 -5.69 -12.41
C SER A 8 18.29 -4.48 -13.20
N MET A 9 18.02 -3.28 -12.69
CA MET A 9 18.72 -2.04 -13.01
C MET A 9 18.68 -1.15 -11.76
N GLU A 10 19.75 -1.13 -10.96
CA GLU A 10 20.71 -0.02 -10.88
C GLU A 10 20.44 0.93 -9.68
N ASP A 11 21.23 0.75 -8.62
CA ASP A 11 21.45 1.74 -7.57
C ASP A 11 22.05 3.02 -8.20
N ASN A 12 21.23 4.04 -8.47
CA ASN A 12 21.72 5.41 -8.68
C ASN A 12 20.63 6.45 -8.39
N LYS A 13 20.67 6.97 -7.15
CA LYS A 13 19.84 8.06 -6.60
C LYS A 13 18.33 7.78 -6.67
N ALA A 14 17.79 7.22 -5.58
CA ALA A 14 16.36 7.26 -5.31
C ALA A 14 15.83 8.68 -5.59
N ASN A 15 15.04 8.83 -6.65
CA ASN A 15 14.29 10.04 -6.88
C ASN A 15 13.49 10.28 -5.60
N GLN A 16 13.73 11.40 -4.91
CA GLN A 16 13.00 11.75 -3.69
C GLN A 16 11.46 11.78 -3.92
N ASN A 17 11.03 11.81 -5.19
CA ASN A 17 9.65 11.81 -5.62
C ASN A 17 9.11 10.40 -5.97
N THR A 18 9.80 9.32 -5.64
CA THR A 18 9.26 7.95 -5.78
C THR A 18 9.17 7.28 -4.41
N PRO A 19 7.96 6.92 -3.95
CA PRO A 19 7.83 6.32 -2.63
C PRO A 19 8.39 4.89 -2.65
N GLN A 20 8.94 4.46 -1.52
CA GLN A 20 9.33 3.06 -1.32
C GLN A 20 8.07 2.19 -1.40
N ILE A 21 8.16 1.08 -2.14
CA ILE A 21 7.08 0.09 -2.27
C ILE A 21 7.55 -1.28 -1.82
N VAL A 22 6.61 -2.08 -1.32
CA VAL A 22 6.81 -3.51 -1.06
C VAL A 22 5.59 -4.27 -1.56
N GLU A 23 5.83 -5.48 -2.08
CA GLU A 23 4.78 -6.41 -2.44
C GLU A 23 4.58 -7.42 -1.31
N LEU A 24 3.33 -7.65 -0.92
CA LEU A 24 2.98 -8.53 0.20
C LEU A 24 2.43 -9.86 -0.30
N ASP A 25 2.84 -10.92 0.39
CA ASP A 25 2.37 -12.26 0.17
C ASP A 25 0.93 -12.45 0.67
N LYS A 26 0.25 -13.45 0.12
CA LYS A 26 -1.08 -13.83 0.60
C LYS A 26 -1.00 -14.21 2.08
N GLY A 27 -1.87 -13.62 2.89
CA GLY A 27 -1.95 -13.93 4.31
C GLY A 27 -0.99 -13.14 5.19
N THR A 28 -0.19 -12.20 4.63
CA THR A 28 0.58 -11.29 5.47
C THR A 28 -0.35 -10.50 6.40
N THR A 29 -0.07 -10.54 7.70
CA THR A 29 -0.81 -9.80 8.73
C THR A 29 -0.37 -8.35 8.74
N ILE A 30 -1.31 -7.44 8.61
CA ILE A 30 -1.09 -6.00 8.73
C ILE A 30 -2.08 -5.40 9.73
N GLN A 31 -1.69 -4.31 10.40
CA GLN A 31 -2.49 -3.68 11.45
C GLN A 31 -2.85 -2.26 11.07
N HIS A 32 -4.15 -1.92 11.14
CA HIS A 32 -4.59 -0.54 10.96
C HIS A 32 -3.97 0.42 11.98
N VAL A 33 -3.74 1.65 11.54
CA VAL A 33 -3.30 2.75 12.40
C VAL A 33 -4.42 3.78 12.55
N LYS A 34 -5.03 3.86 13.73
CA LYS A 34 -6.10 4.80 14.06
C LYS A 34 -5.63 6.27 14.01
N GLY A 35 -6.54 7.16 13.62
CA GLY A 35 -6.34 8.62 13.70
C GLY A 35 -5.39 9.18 12.63
N SER A 36 -5.14 8.40 11.57
CA SER A 36 -4.18 8.70 10.51
C SER A 36 -4.91 9.24 9.26
N GLY A 37 -5.39 10.48 9.35
CA GLY A 37 -6.06 11.17 8.25
C GLY A 37 -5.11 11.99 7.37
N ASP A 38 -3.82 12.03 7.70
CA ASP A 38 -2.82 12.77 6.95
C ASP A 38 -2.58 12.13 5.58
N SER A 39 -2.95 12.84 4.52
CA SER A 39 -2.59 12.47 3.15
C SER A 39 -1.32 13.22 2.76
N GLU A 40 -0.19 12.53 2.79
CA GLU A 40 1.09 13.05 2.29
C GLU A 40 1.30 12.73 0.79
N ALA A 41 0.26 12.22 0.10
CA ALA A 41 0.32 11.82 -1.31
C ALA A 41 0.72 12.97 -2.26
N LYS A 42 0.38 14.22 -1.91
CA LYS A 42 0.73 15.41 -2.71
C LYS A 42 2.23 15.62 -2.88
N LYS A 43 3.05 15.07 -1.98
CA LYS A 43 4.52 15.10 -2.13
C LYS A 43 5.04 14.26 -3.29
N PHE A 44 4.21 13.36 -3.79
CA PHE A 44 4.51 12.46 -4.89
C PHE A 44 3.66 12.82 -6.12
N ASP A 45 3.15 14.06 -6.21
CA ASP A 45 2.30 14.54 -7.30
C ASP A 45 0.97 13.77 -7.45
N HIS A 46 0.37 13.38 -6.32
CA HIS A 46 -0.94 12.70 -6.27
C HIS A 46 -1.91 13.39 -5.30
N ASP A 47 -3.18 13.53 -5.68
CA ASP A 47 -4.22 14.15 -4.83
C ASP A 47 -4.57 13.28 -3.61
N SER A 48 -4.46 11.96 -3.76
CA SER A 48 -4.63 10.98 -2.70
C SER A 48 -3.77 9.74 -2.95
N TRP A 49 -3.58 8.90 -1.92
CA TRP A 49 -2.86 7.63 -2.10
C TRP A 49 -3.58 6.68 -3.04
N ILE A 50 -4.93 6.75 -3.14
CA ILE A 50 -5.65 5.96 -4.13
C ILE A 50 -5.35 6.43 -5.56
N ASP A 51 -4.98 7.69 -5.78
CA ASP A 51 -4.57 8.17 -7.11
C ASP A 51 -3.19 7.66 -7.51
N TYR A 52 -2.27 7.48 -6.57
CA TYR A 52 -1.00 6.78 -6.79
C TYR A 52 -1.25 5.36 -7.33
N TYR A 53 -2.17 4.66 -6.68
CA TYR A 53 -2.62 3.33 -7.07
C TYR A 53 -3.33 3.32 -8.44
N ARG A 54 -4.31 4.22 -8.64
CA ARG A 54 -5.25 4.19 -9.77
C ARG A 54 -4.70 4.73 -11.08
N LYS A 55 -3.47 5.24 -11.15
CA LYS A 55 -2.91 5.83 -12.37
C LYS A 55 -3.04 4.92 -13.61
N TYR A 56 -3.17 3.58 -13.43
CA TYR A 56 -3.32 2.65 -14.56
C TYR A 56 -4.37 1.53 -14.43
N MET A 57 -5.06 1.34 -13.28
CA MET A 57 -6.04 0.24 -13.13
C MET A 57 -7.00 0.41 -11.92
N LYS A 58 -8.15 -0.28 -11.98
CA LYS A 58 -8.94 -0.58 -10.78
C LYS A 58 -8.14 -1.52 -9.88
N ILE A 59 -8.04 -1.18 -8.60
CA ILE A 59 -7.26 -1.96 -7.63
C ILE A 59 -8.21 -2.61 -6.64
N PRO A 60 -8.10 -3.93 -6.43
CA PRO A 60 -8.94 -4.62 -5.45
C PRO A 60 -8.62 -4.14 -4.04
N CYS A 61 -9.62 -4.17 -3.15
CA CYS A 61 -9.36 -4.08 -1.72
C CYS A 61 -8.41 -5.20 -1.31
N CYS A 62 -7.34 -4.86 -0.59
CA CYS A 62 -6.29 -5.81 -0.24
C CYS A 62 -6.73 -6.85 0.80
N TYR A 63 -7.83 -6.64 1.53
CA TYR A 63 -8.35 -7.59 2.50
C TYR A 63 -8.64 -8.94 1.83
N LEU A 64 -8.09 -10.03 2.38
CA LEU A 64 -7.94 -11.35 1.75
C LEU A 64 -9.18 -11.83 0.98
N ASP A 65 -10.35 -11.79 1.61
CA ASP A 65 -11.60 -12.33 1.06
C ASP A 65 -12.60 -11.24 0.61
N CYS A 66 -12.14 -9.99 0.44
CA CYS A 66 -13.01 -8.91 0.01
C CYS A 66 -13.20 -8.91 -1.51
N PRO A 67 -14.43 -8.98 -2.04
CA PRO A 67 -14.66 -8.96 -3.49
C PRO A 67 -14.70 -7.54 -4.09
N ARG A 68 -14.56 -6.49 -3.27
CA ARG A 68 -14.75 -5.09 -3.69
C ARG A 68 -13.47 -4.44 -4.16
N ASP A 69 -13.63 -3.41 -4.99
CA ASP A 69 -12.56 -2.50 -5.36
C ASP A 69 -12.20 -1.56 -4.19
N ALA A 70 -10.93 -1.13 -4.17
CA ALA A 70 -10.44 -0.10 -3.28
C ALA A 70 -10.80 1.30 -3.80
N ASP A 71 -11.11 2.20 -2.88
CA ASP A 71 -11.39 3.61 -3.17
C ASP A 71 -10.60 4.58 -2.28
N ARG A 72 -9.77 4.07 -1.38
CA ARG A 72 -8.92 4.85 -0.49
C ARG A 72 -7.67 4.08 -0.09
N GLY A 73 -6.67 4.81 0.42
CA GLY A 73 -5.53 4.23 1.11
C GLY A 73 -5.77 4.19 2.62
N ALA A 74 -5.35 3.11 3.28
CA ALA A 74 -5.35 2.99 4.73
C ALA A 74 -3.93 2.90 5.27
N HIS A 75 -3.65 3.60 6.37
CA HIS A 75 -2.38 3.48 7.07
C HIS A 75 -2.34 2.20 7.89
N VAL A 76 -1.23 1.48 7.77
CA VAL A 76 -1.01 0.20 8.41
C VAL A 76 0.43 0.05 8.90
N LYS A 77 0.63 -0.84 9.86
CA LYS A 77 1.93 -1.45 10.18
C LYS A 77 1.95 -2.87 9.64
N ILE A 78 3.07 -3.27 9.07
CA ILE A 78 3.27 -4.60 8.49
C ILE A 78 4.14 -5.40 9.46
N GLU A 79 3.72 -6.61 9.80
CA GLU A 79 4.51 -7.51 10.65
C GLU A 79 5.90 -7.74 10.04
N GLY A 80 6.96 -7.62 10.84
CA GLY A 80 8.35 -7.76 10.39
C GLY A 80 8.98 -6.50 9.77
N TYR A 81 8.22 -5.42 9.53
CA TYR A 81 8.73 -4.16 8.96
C TYR A 81 9.02 -3.07 10.01
N GLY A 82 9.02 -3.44 11.30
CA GLY A 82 9.28 -2.53 12.42
C GLY A 82 8.16 -1.51 12.64
N GLU A 83 8.50 -0.32 13.14
CA GLU A 83 7.51 0.71 13.48
C GLU A 83 7.03 1.56 12.29
N LYS A 84 7.53 1.26 11.09
CA LYS A 84 7.30 1.98 9.85
C LYS A 84 5.83 1.92 9.44
N TRP A 85 5.29 3.04 8.96
CA TRP A 85 3.92 3.07 8.46
C TRP A 85 3.89 2.88 6.96
N TRP A 86 2.86 2.20 6.50
CA TRP A 86 2.61 1.88 5.11
C TRP A 86 1.19 2.27 4.75
N ILE A 87 0.91 2.49 3.47
CA ILE A 87 -0.42 2.68 2.94
C ILE A 87 -0.78 1.46 2.10
N VAL A 88 -1.97 0.91 2.27
CA VAL A 88 -2.51 -0.18 1.44
C VAL A 88 -3.88 0.19 0.84
N PRO A 89 -4.26 -0.36 -0.33
CA PRO A 89 -5.54 -0.06 -0.96
C PRO A 89 -6.70 -0.81 -0.29
N VAL A 90 -7.69 -0.08 0.23
CA VAL A 90 -8.87 -0.66 0.89
C VAL A 90 -10.18 -0.04 0.39
N CYS A 91 -11.27 -0.74 0.63
CA CYS A 91 -12.63 -0.25 0.44
C CYS A 91 -13.15 0.41 1.74
N PRO A 92 -14.30 1.12 1.73
CA PRO A 92 -14.85 1.75 2.93
C PRO A 92 -15.10 0.75 4.08
N SER A 93 -15.50 -0.47 3.72
CA SER A 93 -15.58 -1.67 4.57
C SER A 93 -14.42 -1.89 5.53
N HIS A 94 -13.24 -1.93 4.92
CA HIS A 94 -12.01 -2.41 5.53
C HIS A 94 -11.07 -1.24 5.78
N ASN A 95 -11.66 -0.08 6.13
CA ASN A 95 -10.96 1.04 6.73
C ASN A 95 -11.65 1.49 8.04
N PRO A 96 -11.87 0.57 9.00
CA PRO A 96 -12.50 0.94 10.27
C PRO A 96 -11.56 1.87 11.08
N PRO A 97 -12.10 2.70 11.98
CA PRO A 97 -11.31 3.55 12.88
C PRO A 97 -10.71 2.75 14.07
N THR A 98 -10.41 1.48 13.86
CA THR A 98 -9.89 0.53 14.85
C THR A 98 -8.44 0.16 14.52
N ASN A 99 -7.69 -0.35 15.49
CA ASN A 99 -6.31 -0.85 15.28
C ASN A 99 -6.32 -2.36 15.02
N GLU A 100 -7.33 -2.87 14.33
CA GLU A 100 -7.50 -4.31 14.12
C GLU A 100 -6.52 -4.83 13.06
N PRO A 101 -5.90 -6.00 13.31
CA PRO A 101 -5.10 -6.68 12.31
C PRO A 101 -5.98 -7.40 11.28
N PHE A 102 -5.47 -7.55 10.07
CA PHE A 102 -6.11 -8.33 9.01
C PHE A 102 -5.08 -8.89 8.03
N ASN A 103 -5.52 -9.91 7.29
CA ASN A 103 -4.72 -10.60 6.29
C ASN A 103 -4.95 -10.02 4.90
N VAL A 104 -3.88 -9.88 4.13
CA VAL A 104 -3.95 -9.35 2.76
C VAL A 104 -3.97 -10.43 1.68
N LYS A 105 -4.45 -10.04 0.49
CA LYS A 105 -4.31 -10.80 -0.77
C LYS A 105 -2.86 -10.83 -1.23
N ALA A 106 -2.54 -11.85 -2.03
CA ALA A 106 -1.29 -11.89 -2.79
C ALA A 106 -1.11 -10.62 -3.63
N ASN A 107 0.14 -10.25 -3.86
CA ASN A 107 0.55 -9.16 -4.74
C ASN A 107 -0.01 -7.81 -4.30
N THR A 108 -0.30 -7.65 -3.01
CA THR A 108 -0.75 -6.37 -2.46
C THR A 108 0.46 -5.44 -2.44
N ILE A 109 0.37 -4.32 -3.17
CA ILE A 109 1.38 -3.28 -3.11
C ILE A 109 1.11 -2.38 -1.90
N ALA A 110 2.09 -2.29 -1.00
CA ALA A 110 2.10 -1.35 0.11
C ALA A 110 3.13 -0.25 -0.15
N VAL A 111 2.72 1.00 0.08
CA VAL A 111 3.53 2.19 -0.18
C VAL A 111 4.02 2.75 1.16
N ARG A 112 5.30 3.09 1.27
CA ARG A 112 5.86 3.63 2.52
C ARG A 112 5.30 5.02 2.80
N HIS A 113 4.83 5.23 4.03
CA HIS A 113 4.44 6.56 4.46
C HIS A 113 5.70 7.44 4.60
N PRO A 114 5.73 8.65 4.00
CA PRO A 114 6.97 9.44 3.86
C PRO A 114 7.50 10.03 5.17
N LYS A 115 6.67 10.10 6.23
CA LYS A 115 7.02 10.74 7.51
C LYS A 115 7.04 9.78 8.71
N LYS A 116 6.72 8.50 8.52
CA LYS A 116 6.39 7.56 9.61
C LYS A 116 6.97 6.17 9.41
#